data_AF-A0A223V2S8-F1
#
_entry.id   AF-A0A223V2S8-F1
#
_cell.length_a   1.000
_cell.length_b   1.000
_cell.length_c   1.000
_cell.angle_alpha   90.00
_cell.angle_beta   90.00
_cell.angle_gamma   90.00
#
_symmetry.space_group_name_H-M   'P 1'
#
loop_
_entity.id
_entity.type
_entity.pdbx_description
1 polymer ?
#
loop_
_entity_poly.entity_id
_entity_poly.type
_entity_poly.pdbx_seq_one_letter_code
_entity_poly.pdbx_strand_id
1 'polypeptide(L)'
;MEKISTTKLSKNLEISSRELFDNLVEKKLIYRKDDQWNLTKKGQEFGGETVFNKKYGEFIVWPSDFNPINLQENTRQELVNATTVGKNFDLSSQRINLVFAEIGWTEKAIKGWSVTSLGRKVGGVQFEHPSGGTYVMWPKEIISNKSLLRSINNKDSNEPETIINNQADSELNDFRTKFPANLRTKDGHQVRSRAEVIIDNALYDYGLAHAYERKLPIEEDVYSDFYIPSKNGGKAVYIEFWGLENDPKYSKRKEIKKEIYSKYDLNLIELSDKHIENLDDHLPRMLLKFEIKVE
;
A
#
# COMPACT_ATOMS: atom_id res chain seq x y z
N MET A 1 -9.47 -23.60 0.64
CA MET A 1 -8.14 -24.03 0.16
C MET A 1 -7.99 -25.51 0.41
N GLU A 2 -7.50 -26.28 -0.57
CA GLU A 2 -7.21 -27.72 -0.39
C GLU A 2 -6.03 -27.87 0.57
N LYS A 3 -6.15 -28.79 1.55
CA LYS A 3 -5.07 -29.11 2.49
C LYS A 3 -4.53 -30.50 2.24
N ILE A 4 -3.22 -30.63 2.29
CA ILE A 4 -2.49 -31.86 1.98
C ILE A 4 -1.54 -32.22 3.12
N SER A 5 -1.28 -33.52 3.32
CA SER A 5 -0.33 -33.97 4.34
C SER A 5 1.09 -33.49 4.04
N THR A 6 1.93 -33.37 5.07
CA THR A 6 3.35 -33.02 4.89
C THR A 6 4.05 -33.91 3.85
N THR A 7 3.77 -35.21 3.83
CA THR A 7 4.32 -36.15 2.84
C THR A 7 3.83 -35.87 1.41
N LYS A 8 2.57 -35.45 1.23
CA LYS A 8 2.05 -35.05 -0.09
C LYS A 8 2.63 -33.68 -0.50
N LEU A 9 2.82 -32.78 0.45
CA LEU A 9 3.45 -31.48 0.23
C LEU A 9 4.91 -31.62 -0.23
N SER A 10 5.69 -32.55 0.33
CA SER A 10 7.08 -32.76 -0.12
C SER A 10 7.16 -33.16 -1.59
N LYS A 11 6.21 -33.99 -2.05
CA LYS A 11 6.10 -34.39 -3.46
C LYS A 11 5.75 -33.21 -4.36
N ASN A 12 4.83 -32.34 -3.94
CA ASN A 12 4.47 -31.13 -4.68
C ASN A 12 5.65 -30.16 -4.82
N LEU A 13 6.53 -30.11 -3.82
CA LEU A 13 7.72 -29.27 -3.80
C LEU A 13 8.96 -29.95 -4.41
N GLU A 14 8.81 -31.15 -4.96
CA GLU A 14 9.88 -31.95 -5.57
C GLU A 14 11.08 -32.22 -4.63
N ILE A 15 10.84 -32.28 -3.31
CA ILE A 15 11.85 -32.59 -2.30
C ILE A 15 11.52 -33.86 -1.51
N SER A 16 12.53 -34.42 -0.83
CA SER A 16 12.30 -35.62 -0.02
C SER A 16 11.43 -35.30 1.20
N SER A 17 10.62 -36.26 1.67
CA SER A 17 9.79 -36.03 2.87
C SER A 17 10.65 -35.74 4.09
N ARG A 18 11.80 -36.41 4.22
CA ARG A 18 12.76 -36.18 5.30
C ARG A 18 13.24 -34.72 5.31
N GLU A 19 13.69 -34.22 4.16
CA GLU A 19 14.15 -32.84 3.99
C GLU A 19 13.07 -31.81 4.31
N LEU A 20 11.82 -32.08 3.93
CA LEU A 20 10.70 -31.20 4.29
C LEU A 20 10.47 -31.19 5.81
N PHE A 21 10.46 -32.36 6.46
CA PHE A 21 10.31 -32.45 7.91
C PHE A 21 11.46 -31.73 8.64
N ASP A 22 12.69 -31.90 8.18
CA ASP A 22 13.87 -31.22 8.73
C ASP A 22 13.73 -29.69 8.61
N ASN A 23 13.32 -29.18 7.44
CA ASN A 23 13.03 -27.75 7.22
C ASN A 23 11.94 -27.21 8.16
N LEU A 24 10.84 -27.96 8.33
CA LEU A 24 9.74 -27.53 9.21
C LEU A 24 10.16 -27.49 10.69
N VAL A 25 11.04 -28.40 11.10
CA VAL A 25 11.63 -28.42 12.45
C VAL A 25 12.59 -27.25 12.66
N GLU A 26 13.52 -27.05 11.73
CA GLU A 26 14.48 -25.93 11.72
C GLU A 26 13.75 -24.58 11.86
N LYS A 27 12.66 -24.42 11.12
CA LYS A 27 11.83 -23.20 11.11
C LYS A 27 10.87 -23.10 12.30
N LYS A 28 10.89 -24.07 13.22
CA LYS A 28 10.07 -24.17 14.43
C LYS A 28 8.56 -24.22 14.17
N LEU A 29 8.16 -24.77 13.03
CA LEU A 29 6.75 -24.93 12.64
C LEU A 29 6.14 -26.21 13.22
N ILE A 30 6.97 -27.24 13.38
CA ILE A 30 6.60 -28.51 14.01
C ILE A 30 7.69 -28.94 14.98
N TYR A 31 7.35 -29.88 15.86
CA TYR A 31 8.30 -30.53 16.77
C TYR A 31 7.91 -31.99 16.95
N ARG A 32 8.85 -32.82 17.40
CA ARG A 32 8.60 -34.24 17.70
C ARG A 32 8.50 -34.44 19.20
N LYS A 33 7.42 -35.10 19.65
CA LYS A 33 7.21 -35.51 21.04
C LYS A 33 6.54 -36.88 21.04
N ASP A 34 7.02 -37.80 21.87
CA ASP A 34 6.48 -39.17 22.01
C ASP A 34 6.30 -39.89 20.65
N ASP A 35 7.33 -39.79 19.80
CA ASP A 35 7.36 -40.32 18.43
C ASP A 35 6.30 -39.77 17.45
N GLN A 36 5.60 -38.70 17.83
CA GLN A 36 4.60 -38.04 16.99
C GLN A 36 5.02 -36.62 16.60
N TRP A 37 4.66 -36.22 15.38
CA TRP A 37 4.84 -34.86 14.90
C TRP A 37 3.71 -33.97 15.41
N ASN A 38 4.09 -32.94 16.15
CA ASN A 38 3.19 -31.98 16.75
C ASN A 38 3.37 -30.61 16.09
N LEU A 39 2.27 -29.91 15.87
CA LEU A 39 2.24 -28.59 15.25
C LEU A 39 2.46 -27.49 16.31
N THR A 40 3.31 -26.50 16.03
CA THR A 40 3.49 -25.34 16.92
C THR A 40 2.46 -24.23 16.63
N LYS A 41 2.33 -23.25 17.54
CA LYS A 41 1.55 -22.03 17.26
C LYS A 41 2.01 -21.32 15.98
N LYS A 42 3.33 -21.22 15.77
CA LYS A 42 3.91 -20.67 14.53
C LYS A 42 3.48 -21.50 13.32
N GLY A 43 3.50 -22.82 13.41
CA GLY A 43 2.98 -23.70 12.36
C GLY A 43 1.51 -23.45 12.02
N GLN A 44 0.67 -23.19 13.03
CA GLN A 44 -0.74 -22.83 12.85
C GLN A 44 -0.91 -21.47 12.14
N GLU A 45 -0.08 -20.47 12.46
CA GLU A 45 -0.07 -19.16 11.78
C GLU A 45 0.25 -19.28 10.28
N PHE A 46 1.05 -20.27 9.88
CA PHE A 46 1.32 -20.62 8.47
C PHE A 46 0.27 -21.57 7.87
N GLY A 47 -0.88 -21.74 8.51
CA GLY A 47 -2.03 -22.49 7.99
C GLY A 47 -2.00 -24.00 8.25
N GLY A 48 -0.99 -24.49 8.97
CA GLY A 48 -0.90 -25.88 9.39
C GLY A 48 -2.05 -26.26 10.32
N GLU A 49 -2.54 -27.49 10.21
CA GLU A 49 -3.57 -28.05 11.10
C GLU A 49 -3.27 -29.50 11.46
N THR A 50 -3.64 -29.90 12.67
CA THR A 50 -3.61 -31.31 13.09
C THR A 50 -4.95 -31.95 12.75
N VAL A 51 -4.91 -33.06 12.00
CA VAL A 51 -6.10 -33.82 11.59
C VAL A 51 -5.96 -35.27 12.05
N PHE A 52 -7.06 -35.86 12.50
CA PHE A 52 -7.11 -37.26 12.90
C PHE A 52 -7.67 -38.15 11.78
N ASN A 53 -7.04 -39.30 11.54
CA ASN A 53 -7.56 -40.35 10.67
C ASN A 53 -7.50 -41.72 11.37
N LYS A 54 -8.58 -42.50 11.29
CA LYS A 54 -8.70 -43.82 11.94
C LYS A 54 -7.59 -44.82 11.59
N LYS A 55 -6.99 -44.71 10.40
CA LYS A 55 -5.92 -45.61 9.92
C LYS A 55 -4.51 -45.10 10.22
N TYR A 56 -4.33 -43.78 10.29
CA TYR A 56 -3.02 -43.14 10.31
C TYR A 56 -2.74 -42.32 11.58
N GLY A 57 -3.70 -42.23 12.50
CA GLY A 57 -3.58 -41.42 13.72
C GLY A 57 -3.69 -39.93 13.44
N GLU A 58 -3.15 -39.12 14.35
CA GLU A 58 -3.03 -37.66 14.17
C GLU A 58 -1.83 -37.33 13.27
N PHE A 59 -2.05 -36.45 12.30
CA PHE A 59 -1.00 -35.95 11.42
C PHE A 59 -1.26 -34.51 11.00
N ILE A 60 -0.22 -33.85 10.51
CA ILE A 60 -0.25 -32.44 10.14
C ILE A 60 -0.56 -32.29 8.65
N VAL A 61 -1.48 -31.37 8.33
CA VAL A 61 -1.80 -30.93 6.98
C VAL A 61 -1.49 -29.45 6.78
N TRP A 62 -1.21 -29.07 5.55
CA TRP A 62 -0.84 -27.72 5.13
C TRP A 62 -1.65 -27.29 3.92
N PRO A 63 -1.83 -25.98 3.67
CA PRO A 63 -2.31 -25.47 2.38
C PRO A 63 -1.46 -26.03 1.23
N SER A 64 -2.10 -26.41 0.11
CA SER A 64 -1.40 -27.02 -1.03
C SER A 64 -0.33 -26.14 -1.69
N ASP A 65 -0.43 -24.82 -1.51
CA ASP A 65 0.47 -23.77 -1.99
C ASP A 65 1.53 -23.34 -0.96
N PHE A 66 1.54 -23.94 0.23
CA PHE A 66 2.51 -23.61 1.27
C PHE A 66 3.94 -24.10 0.90
N ASN A 67 4.91 -23.19 0.85
CA ASN A 67 6.31 -23.54 0.60
C ASN A 67 7.22 -23.12 1.77
N PRO A 68 7.62 -24.05 2.64
CA PRO A 68 8.49 -23.74 3.78
C PRO A 68 9.96 -23.56 3.41
N ILE A 69 10.42 -24.00 2.24
CA ILE A 69 11.84 -23.95 1.84
C ILE A 69 12.30 -22.49 1.75
N ASN A 70 11.44 -21.61 1.23
CA ASN A 70 11.70 -20.17 1.09
C ASN A 70 11.38 -19.35 2.35
N LEU A 71 10.91 -19.97 3.43
CA LEU A 71 10.78 -19.28 4.71
C LEU A 71 12.20 -19.06 5.23
N GLN A 72 12.84 -17.96 4.86
CA GLN A 72 14.19 -17.64 5.34
C GLN A 72 14.23 -17.85 6.86
N GLU A 73 15.24 -18.59 7.34
CA GLU A 73 15.57 -18.57 8.77
C GLU A 73 15.60 -17.10 9.20
N ASN A 74 15.09 -16.83 10.39
CA ASN A 74 15.18 -15.52 11.02
C ASN A 74 16.63 -14.98 10.90
N THR A 75 16.94 -14.19 9.88
CA THR A 75 17.17 -12.79 10.20
C THR A 75 15.84 -12.34 10.74
N ARG A 76 15.68 -12.28 12.06
CA ARG A 76 14.65 -11.40 12.63
C ARG A 76 14.97 -10.07 11.99
N GLN A 77 14.27 -9.71 10.91
CA GLN A 77 14.39 -8.39 10.33
C GLN A 77 14.15 -7.47 11.51
N GLU A 78 15.18 -6.72 11.92
CA GLU A 78 15.12 -5.95 13.14
C GLU A 78 13.99 -4.94 12.97
N LEU A 79 12.86 -5.19 13.61
CA LEU A 79 11.69 -4.35 13.45
C LEU A 79 11.83 -3.12 14.34
N VAL A 80 11.66 -1.95 13.73
CA VAL A 80 11.72 -0.66 14.37
C VAL A 80 10.33 -0.03 14.38
N ASN A 81 9.98 0.63 15.49
CA ASN A 81 8.72 1.38 15.59
C ASN A 81 8.92 2.83 15.11
N ALA A 82 7.82 3.58 14.99
CA ALA A 82 7.86 4.99 14.58
C ALA A 82 8.76 5.88 15.45
N THR A 83 8.94 5.56 16.73
CA THR A 83 9.86 6.28 17.61
C THR A 83 11.32 6.05 17.21
N THR A 84 11.70 4.81 16.94
CA THR A 84 13.06 4.48 16.48
C THR A 84 13.33 5.03 15.08
N VAL A 85 12.36 4.98 14.17
CA VAL A 85 12.47 5.63 12.86
C VAL A 85 12.66 7.14 13.03
N GLY A 86 11.83 7.79 13.84
CA GLY A 86 11.88 9.24 14.06
C GLY A 86 13.20 9.75 14.62
N LYS A 87 13.84 8.98 15.51
CA LYS A 87 15.19 9.29 16.01
C LYS A 87 16.26 9.39 14.91
N ASN A 88 16.11 8.69 13.78
CA ASN A 88 17.05 8.79 12.66
C ASN A 88 16.88 10.08 11.84
N PHE A 89 15.78 10.81 12.02
CA PHE A 89 15.42 12.01 11.27
C PHE A 89 15.19 13.23 12.17
N ASP A 90 15.47 13.13 13.47
CA ASP A 90 15.12 14.14 14.49
C ASP A 90 13.63 14.52 14.48
N LEU A 91 12.75 13.55 14.24
CA LEU A 91 11.30 13.71 14.22
C LEU A 91 10.62 12.95 15.36
N SER A 92 9.49 13.49 15.83
CA SER A 92 8.65 12.79 16.81
C SER A 92 7.97 11.57 16.18
N SER A 93 7.66 10.55 17.00
CA SER A 93 6.90 9.37 16.55
C SER A 93 5.52 9.75 15.99
N GLN A 94 4.91 10.81 16.51
CA GLN A 94 3.66 11.35 15.98
C GLN A 94 3.85 11.87 14.55
N ARG A 95 4.91 12.64 14.28
CA ARG A 95 5.20 13.14 12.94
C ARG A 95 5.50 12.01 11.96
N ILE A 96 6.27 11.01 12.37
CA ILE A 96 6.57 9.84 11.53
C ILE A 96 5.31 9.04 11.21
N ASN A 97 4.42 8.81 12.18
CA ASN A 97 3.15 8.14 11.89
C ASN A 97 2.27 8.93 10.92
N LEU A 98 2.26 10.27 11.02
CA LEU A 98 1.57 11.11 10.05
C LEU A 98 2.18 10.99 8.65
N VAL A 99 3.50 10.91 8.54
CA VAL A 99 4.20 10.67 7.26
C VAL A 99 3.82 9.30 6.69
N PHE A 100 3.87 8.23 7.49
CA PHE A 100 3.44 6.90 7.04
C PHE A 100 1.98 6.86 6.60
N ALA A 101 1.11 7.61 7.26
CA ALA A 101 -0.28 7.73 6.87
C ALA A 101 -0.46 8.52 5.58
N GLU A 102 0.31 9.60 5.40
CA GLU A 102 0.29 10.44 4.20
C GLU A 102 0.75 9.67 2.95
N ILE A 103 1.80 8.85 3.06
CA ILE A 103 2.25 7.99 1.95
C ILE A 103 1.42 6.69 1.83
N GLY A 104 0.32 6.58 2.59
CA GLY A 104 -0.64 5.48 2.48
C GLY A 104 -0.13 4.13 2.99
N TRP A 105 0.95 4.10 3.77
CA TRP A 105 1.49 2.87 4.37
C TRP A 105 0.76 2.48 5.65
N THR A 106 0.15 3.46 6.33
CA THR A 106 -0.71 3.24 7.49
C THR A 106 -2.00 4.03 7.38
N GLU A 107 -2.98 3.66 8.18
CA GLU A 107 -4.23 4.41 8.34
C GLU A 107 -4.64 4.45 9.81
N LYS A 108 -5.54 5.37 10.16
CA LYS A 108 -6.04 5.48 11.54
C LYS A 108 -6.86 4.24 11.88
N ALA A 109 -6.49 3.57 12.97
CA ALA A 109 -7.32 2.54 13.58
C ALA A 109 -8.30 3.17 14.59
N ILE A 110 -9.21 2.35 15.14
CA ILE A 110 -10.06 2.74 16.29
C ILE A 110 -9.20 3.32 17.42
N LYS A 111 -8.04 2.71 17.67
CA LYS A 111 -7.02 3.18 18.59
C LYS A 111 -5.64 2.85 18.05
N GLY A 112 -4.86 3.86 17.65
CA GLY A 112 -3.52 3.69 17.09
C GLY A 112 -3.52 3.65 15.56
N TRP A 113 -2.70 2.78 14.97
CA TRP A 113 -2.43 2.73 13.53
C TRP A 113 -2.54 1.32 12.97
N SER A 114 -3.22 1.19 11.84
CA SER A 114 -3.32 -0.05 11.08
C SER A 114 -2.42 0.00 9.84
N VAL A 115 -1.85 -1.14 9.46
CA VAL A 115 -1.03 -1.24 8.24
C VAL A 115 -1.92 -1.47 7.02
N THR A 116 -1.67 -0.74 5.93
CA THR A 116 -2.38 -0.90 4.66
C THR A 116 -1.76 -2.01 3.80
N SER A 117 -2.40 -2.38 2.69
CA SER A 117 -1.81 -3.27 1.67
C SER A 117 -0.43 -2.78 1.20
N LEU A 118 -0.28 -1.47 0.96
CA LEU A 118 0.97 -0.86 0.53
C LEU A 118 2.03 -0.91 1.64
N GLY A 119 1.62 -0.64 2.89
CA GLY A 119 2.50 -0.78 4.05
C GLY A 119 3.05 -2.20 4.19
N ARG A 120 2.22 -3.22 3.97
CA ARG A 120 2.67 -4.63 3.98
C ARG A 120 3.66 -4.94 2.87
N LYS A 121 3.48 -4.36 1.66
CA LYS A 121 4.41 -4.54 0.53
C LYS A 121 5.82 -4.03 0.84
N VAL A 122 5.95 -3.00 1.69
CA VAL A 122 7.27 -2.49 2.15
C VAL A 122 7.72 -3.10 3.49
N GLY A 123 7.08 -4.19 3.92
CA GLY A 123 7.48 -4.96 5.11
C GLY A 123 6.84 -4.52 6.42
N GLY A 124 5.86 -3.62 6.41
CA GLY A 124 5.12 -3.21 7.59
C GLY A 124 4.35 -4.35 8.24
N VAL A 125 4.51 -4.52 9.55
CA VAL A 125 3.83 -5.54 10.36
C VAL A 125 3.02 -4.85 11.45
N GLN A 126 1.73 -5.18 11.52
CA GLN A 126 0.84 -4.66 12.56
C GLN A 126 0.89 -5.54 13.81
N PHE A 127 0.85 -4.89 14.97
CA PHE A 127 0.83 -5.50 16.29
C PHE A 127 -0.31 -4.90 17.11
N GLU A 128 -0.74 -5.66 18.12
CA GLU A 128 -1.69 -5.20 19.12
C GLU A 128 -0.96 -4.81 20.40
N HIS A 129 -1.34 -3.67 20.96
CA HIS A 129 -0.91 -3.22 22.26
C HIS A 129 -1.88 -3.74 23.33
N PRO A 130 -1.40 -4.13 24.53
CA PRO A 130 -2.27 -4.62 25.62
C PRO A 130 -3.40 -3.67 26.04
N SER A 131 -3.30 -2.38 25.70
CA SER A 131 -4.36 -1.38 25.93
C SER A 131 -5.49 -1.42 24.89
N GLY A 132 -5.48 -2.39 23.97
CA GLY A 132 -6.48 -2.59 22.92
C GLY A 132 -6.29 -1.71 21.67
N GLY A 133 -5.14 -1.05 21.53
CA GLY A 133 -4.80 -0.29 20.32
C GLY A 133 -3.85 -1.06 19.41
N THR A 134 -3.75 -0.67 18.13
CA THR A 134 -2.82 -1.25 17.16
C THR A 134 -1.65 -0.32 16.87
N TYR A 135 -0.52 -0.89 16.48
CA TYR A 135 0.64 -0.13 16.01
C TYR A 135 1.37 -0.91 14.92
N VAL A 136 2.19 -0.21 14.14
CA VAL A 136 2.93 -0.82 13.03
C VAL A 136 4.43 -0.72 13.29
N MET A 137 5.15 -1.80 13.00
CA MET A 137 6.60 -1.85 13.00
C MET A 137 7.11 -2.14 11.60
N TRP A 138 8.33 -1.70 11.32
CA TRP A 138 8.94 -1.70 9.99
C TRP A 138 10.32 -2.35 10.04
N PRO A 139 10.79 -2.95 8.93
CA PRO A 139 12.19 -3.35 8.83
C PRO A 139 13.10 -2.15 9.06
N LYS A 140 14.26 -2.34 9.70
CA LYS A 140 15.22 -1.26 9.97
C LYS A 140 15.66 -0.55 8.69
N GLU A 141 15.70 -1.27 7.57
CA GLU A 141 16.05 -0.75 6.24
C GLU A 141 15.04 0.29 5.72
N ILE A 142 13.86 0.43 6.35
CA ILE A 142 12.84 1.42 5.97
C ILE A 142 13.39 2.85 5.98
N ILE A 143 14.39 3.15 6.82
CA ILE A 143 15.03 4.47 6.90
C ILE A 143 15.73 4.87 5.61
N SER A 144 16.06 3.90 4.75
CA SER A 144 16.69 4.12 3.44
C SER A 144 15.68 4.12 2.29
N ASN A 145 14.39 3.93 2.56
CA ASN A 145 13.37 3.86 1.52
C ASN A 145 13.15 5.23 0.85
N LYS A 146 13.21 5.28 -0.48
CA LYS A 146 13.10 6.51 -1.27
C LYS A 146 11.79 7.27 -1.04
N SER A 147 10.66 6.56 -0.98
CA SER A 147 9.34 7.18 -0.78
C SER A 147 9.24 7.82 0.61
N LEU A 148 9.78 7.16 1.64
CA LEU A 148 9.87 7.72 2.99
C LEU A 148 10.78 8.96 3.02
N LEU A 149 12.00 8.84 2.48
CA LEU A 149 12.96 9.94 2.46
C LEU A 149 12.42 11.18 1.73
N ARG A 150 11.75 11.00 0.59
CA ARG A 150 11.11 12.11 -0.14
C ARG A 150 10.01 12.76 0.70
N SER A 151 9.17 11.97 1.37
CA SER A 151 8.09 12.51 2.20
C SER A 151 8.60 13.26 3.44
N ILE A 152 9.77 12.88 3.99
CA ILE A 152 10.40 13.56 5.13
C ILE A 152 11.13 14.83 4.68
N ASN A 153 11.84 14.75 3.55
CA ASN A 153 12.72 15.80 3.04
C ASN A 153 12.01 16.85 2.18
N ASN A 154 10.70 16.78 1.99
CA ASN A 154 9.90 17.89 1.45
C ASN A 154 9.88 19.08 2.43
N LYS A 155 11.05 19.68 2.65
CA LYS A 155 11.23 21.07 3.04
C LYS A 155 11.04 21.85 1.74
N ASP A 156 9.88 22.49 1.64
CA ASP A 156 9.52 23.51 0.65
C ASP A 156 9.52 23.07 -0.82
N SER A 157 8.33 23.09 -1.40
CA SER A 157 7.97 22.89 -2.80
C SER A 157 8.58 23.93 -3.78
N ASN A 158 9.79 24.44 -3.52
CA ASN A 158 10.42 25.54 -4.26
C ASN A 158 11.81 25.24 -4.82
N GLU A 159 12.34 24.01 -4.69
CA GLU A 159 13.54 23.64 -5.44
C GLU A 159 13.15 22.86 -6.70
N PRO A 160 13.56 23.29 -7.91
CA PRO A 160 13.38 22.51 -9.11
C PRO A 160 14.15 21.20 -8.92
N GLU A 161 13.42 20.06 -8.94
CA GLU A 161 14.01 18.73 -8.83
C GLU A 161 15.19 18.63 -9.81
N THR A 162 16.40 18.39 -9.28
CA THR A 162 17.59 18.16 -10.09
C THR A 162 17.32 17.05 -11.09
N ILE A 163 17.50 17.40 -12.36
CA ILE A 163 17.31 16.57 -13.55
C ILE A 163 18.01 15.22 -13.36
N ILE A 164 17.26 14.18 -13.01
CA ILE A 164 17.65 12.80 -13.25
C ILE A 164 16.90 12.39 -14.52
N ASN A 165 17.62 12.29 -15.64
CA ASN A 165 17.07 11.95 -16.94
C ASN A 165 16.42 10.56 -16.94
N ASN A 166 15.13 10.49 -16.61
CA ASN A 166 14.24 9.38 -16.93
C ASN A 166 13.36 9.77 -18.12
N GLN A 167 13.07 8.82 -19.01
CA GLN A 167 12.19 9.08 -20.17
C GLN A 167 10.79 9.58 -19.76
N ALA A 168 10.27 9.11 -18.60
CA ALA A 168 9.02 9.60 -18.02
C ALA A 168 9.08 11.09 -17.60
N ASP A 169 10.22 11.55 -17.09
CA ASP A 169 10.45 12.97 -16.75
C ASP A 169 10.48 13.86 -17.99
N SER A 170 11.04 13.37 -19.11
CA SER A 170 11.04 14.15 -20.37
C SER A 170 9.63 14.34 -20.94
N GLU A 171 8.77 13.33 -20.85
CA GLU A 171 7.39 13.41 -21.34
C GLU A 171 6.46 14.19 -20.40
N LEU A 172 6.66 14.10 -19.08
CA LEU A 172 5.95 14.92 -18.10
C LEU A 172 6.34 16.40 -18.24
N ASN A 173 7.62 16.70 -18.42
CA ASN A 173 8.08 18.06 -18.69
C ASN A 173 7.50 18.59 -20.01
N ASP A 174 7.43 17.77 -21.07
CA ASP A 174 6.79 18.14 -22.33
C ASP A 174 5.28 18.42 -22.17
N PHE A 175 4.59 17.67 -21.32
CA PHE A 175 3.18 17.94 -21.01
C PHE A 175 2.99 19.24 -20.22
N ARG A 176 3.81 19.47 -19.18
CA ARG A 176 3.73 20.67 -18.33
C ARG A 176 4.09 21.95 -19.08
N THR A 177 4.99 21.89 -20.06
CA THR A 177 5.29 23.02 -20.95
C THR A 177 4.17 23.28 -21.95
N LYS A 178 3.58 22.21 -22.51
CA LYS A 178 2.45 22.31 -23.45
C LYS A 178 1.17 22.83 -22.81
N PHE A 179 0.94 22.49 -21.54
CA PHE A 179 -0.23 22.90 -20.76
C PHE A 179 0.22 23.59 -19.47
N PRO A 180 0.45 24.92 -19.48
CA PRO A 180 0.85 25.65 -18.27
C PRO A 180 -0.29 25.79 -17.25
N ALA A 181 0.05 25.75 -15.96
CA ALA A 181 -0.88 25.85 -14.85
C ALA A 181 -1.30 27.32 -14.59
N ASN A 182 -2.21 27.84 -15.42
CA ASN A 182 -2.58 29.26 -15.41
C ASN A 182 -3.94 29.57 -14.78
N LEU A 183 -4.71 28.54 -14.40
CA LEU A 183 -6.06 28.72 -13.85
C LEU A 183 -6.00 28.58 -12.33
N ARG A 184 -6.50 29.57 -11.61
CA ARG A 184 -6.50 29.58 -10.14
C ARG A 184 -7.84 29.07 -9.59
N THR A 185 -7.78 28.20 -8.59
CA THR A 185 -8.94 27.63 -7.89
C THR A 185 -9.27 28.40 -6.61
N LYS A 186 -10.38 28.06 -5.95
CA LYS A 186 -10.88 28.72 -4.73
C LYS A 186 -9.92 28.59 -3.56
N ASP A 187 -9.28 27.44 -3.40
CA ASP A 187 -8.32 27.17 -2.32
C ASP A 187 -6.89 27.66 -2.63
N GLY A 188 -6.65 28.05 -3.89
CA GLY A 188 -5.43 28.70 -4.34
C GLY A 188 -4.53 27.83 -5.21
N HIS A 189 -4.88 26.58 -5.53
CA HIS A 189 -4.13 25.80 -6.52
C HIS A 189 -4.09 26.48 -7.89
N GLN A 190 -3.01 26.21 -8.63
CA GLN A 190 -2.88 26.56 -10.04
C GLN A 190 -3.00 25.29 -10.87
N VAL A 191 -4.04 25.20 -11.68
CA VAL A 191 -4.38 24.01 -12.49
C VAL A 191 -4.37 24.33 -13.98
N ARG A 192 -4.45 23.30 -14.83
CA ARG A 192 -4.19 23.41 -16.28
C ARG A 192 -5.44 23.43 -17.15
N SER A 193 -6.58 22.96 -16.63
CA SER A 193 -7.82 22.79 -17.38
C SER A 193 -9.04 23.26 -16.61
N ARG A 194 -10.12 23.58 -17.34
CA ARG A 194 -11.40 23.97 -16.74
C ARG A 194 -12.02 22.84 -15.92
N ALA A 195 -11.85 21.58 -16.35
CA ALA A 195 -12.35 20.42 -15.63
C ALA A 195 -11.63 20.27 -14.28
N GLU A 196 -10.30 20.43 -14.24
CA GLU A 196 -9.56 20.45 -12.96
C GLU A 196 -10.02 21.58 -12.05
N VAL A 197 -10.31 22.78 -12.57
CA VAL A 197 -10.88 23.87 -11.74
C VAL A 197 -12.22 23.46 -11.12
N ILE A 198 -13.08 22.79 -11.89
CA ILE A 198 -14.38 22.34 -11.39
C ILE A 198 -14.21 21.27 -10.31
N ILE A 199 -13.33 20.28 -10.54
CA ILE A 199 -13.05 19.22 -9.57
C ILE A 199 -12.44 19.80 -8.28
N ASP A 200 -11.38 20.60 -8.39
CA ASP A 200 -10.68 21.20 -7.25
C ASP A 200 -11.63 22.05 -6.40
N ASN A 201 -12.41 22.92 -7.05
CA ASN A 201 -13.40 23.75 -6.35
C ASN A 201 -14.48 22.91 -5.66
N ALA A 202 -14.94 21.81 -6.27
CA ALA A 202 -15.90 20.91 -5.63
C ALA A 202 -15.29 20.23 -4.40
N LEU A 203 -14.03 19.77 -4.48
CA LEU A 203 -13.32 19.20 -3.32
C LEU A 203 -13.17 20.24 -2.19
N TYR A 204 -12.86 21.48 -2.53
CA TYR A 204 -12.81 22.58 -1.58
C TYR A 204 -14.17 22.89 -0.95
N ASP A 205 -15.23 22.96 -1.77
CA ASP A 205 -16.59 23.28 -1.31
C ASP A 205 -17.13 22.18 -0.37
N TYR A 206 -16.76 20.91 -0.60
CA TYR A 206 -17.05 19.79 0.32
C TYR A 206 -16.20 19.80 1.60
N GLY A 207 -15.28 20.76 1.77
CA GLY A 207 -14.37 20.82 2.91
C GLY A 207 -13.33 19.70 2.93
N LEU A 208 -13.10 19.04 1.79
CA LEU A 208 -12.11 17.98 1.68
C LEU A 208 -10.73 18.60 1.51
N ALA A 209 -9.88 18.38 2.50
CA ALA A 209 -8.47 18.63 2.30
C ALA A 209 -7.96 17.70 1.17
N HIS A 210 -7.28 18.25 0.19
CA HIS A 210 -6.76 17.52 -0.95
C HIS A 210 -5.41 18.11 -1.41
N ALA A 211 -4.74 17.44 -2.33
CA ALA A 211 -3.52 17.90 -2.98
C ALA A 211 -3.64 17.74 -4.49
N TYR A 212 -3.17 18.74 -5.25
CA TYR A 212 -3.09 18.71 -6.70
C TYR A 212 -1.72 18.19 -7.18
N GLU A 213 -1.69 17.44 -8.28
CA GLU A 213 -0.49 16.80 -8.85
C GLU A 213 0.33 16.00 -7.83
N ARG A 214 -0.33 15.14 -7.06
CA ARG A 214 0.36 14.39 -6.02
C ARG A 214 1.07 13.17 -6.62
N LYS A 215 2.37 13.04 -6.35
CA LYS A 215 3.14 11.82 -6.69
C LYS A 215 2.59 10.62 -5.92
N LEU A 216 2.43 9.50 -6.63
CA LEU A 216 2.07 8.22 -6.05
C LEU A 216 3.17 7.71 -5.09
N PRO A 217 2.81 7.01 -4.01
CA PRO A 217 3.75 6.52 -2.99
C PRO A 217 4.49 5.25 -3.45
N ILE A 218 5.00 5.27 -4.67
CA ILE A 218 5.70 4.18 -5.36
C ILE A 218 7.04 4.69 -5.90
N GLU A 219 7.90 3.79 -6.37
CA GLU A 219 9.22 4.18 -6.88
C GLU A 219 9.12 4.88 -8.24
N GLU A 220 8.18 4.45 -9.08
CA GLU A 220 7.92 5.03 -10.39
C GLU A 220 7.50 6.51 -10.27
N ASP A 221 7.95 7.35 -11.21
CA ASP A 221 7.63 8.76 -11.23
C ASP A 221 6.26 9.01 -11.88
N VAL A 222 5.20 8.77 -11.10
CA VAL A 222 3.81 8.88 -11.53
C VAL A 222 3.06 9.83 -10.61
N TYR A 223 2.29 10.73 -11.21
CA TYR A 223 1.50 11.74 -10.52
C TYR A 223 0.02 11.53 -10.79
N SER A 224 -0.78 11.63 -9.74
CA SER A 224 -2.24 11.73 -9.77
C SER A 224 -2.67 13.17 -10.02
N ASP A 225 -3.88 13.38 -10.54
CA ASP A 225 -4.41 14.75 -10.71
C ASP A 225 -4.78 15.34 -9.34
N PHE A 226 -5.49 14.56 -8.51
CA PHE A 226 -5.77 14.91 -7.12
C PHE A 226 -5.56 13.75 -6.15
N TYR A 227 -5.23 14.08 -4.91
CA TYR A 227 -5.14 13.13 -3.80
C TYR A 227 -5.93 13.62 -2.60
N ILE A 228 -6.78 12.74 -2.07
CA ILE A 228 -7.56 12.96 -0.86
C ILE A 228 -7.00 12.05 0.25
N PRO A 229 -6.38 12.62 1.31
CA PRO A 229 -5.87 11.86 2.44
C PRO A 229 -6.97 11.27 3.32
N SER A 230 -6.62 10.19 4.05
CA SER A 230 -7.51 9.48 4.98
C SER A 230 -8.02 10.33 6.16
N LYS A 231 -7.43 11.51 6.39
CA LYS A 231 -7.89 12.43 7.46
C LYS A 231 -9.32 12.93 7.26
N ASN A 232 -9.88 12.82 6.05
CA ASN A 232 -11.27 13.18 5.73
C ASN A 232 -12.30 12.11 6.16
N GLY A 233 -11.93 11.20 7.08
CA GLY A 233 -12.87 10.26 7.70
C GLY A 233 -13.12 8.95 6.95
N GLY A 234 -12.44 8.75 5.81
CA GLY A 234 -12.48 7.52 5.01
C GLY A 234 -11.09 7.06 4.56
N LYS A 235 -11.04 6.21 3.54
CA LYS A 235 -9.78 5.72 2.97
C LYS A 235 -9.11 6.81 2.13
N ALA A 236 -7.79 6.83 2.11
CA ALA A 236 -7.07 7.71 1.19
C ALA A 236 -7.37 7.31 -0.27
N VAL A 237 -7.61 8.28 -1.15
CA VAL A 237 -8.03 8.03 -2.54
C VAL A 237 -7.39 9.02 -3.51
N TYR A 238 -7.06 8.54 -4.70
CA TYR A 238 -6.55 9.34 -5.81
C TYR A 238 -7.67 9.58 -6.82
N ILE A 239 -7.64 10.74 -7.49
CA ILE A 239 -8.57 11.10 -8.55
C ILE A 239 -7.77 11.33 -9.83
N GLU A 240 -8.23 10.74 -10.93
CA GLU A 240 -7.73 10.96 -12.28
C GLU A 240 -8.89 11.44 -13.17
N PHE A 241 -8.64 12.46 -13.98
CA PHE A 241 -9.59 12.99 -14.95
C PHE A 241 -9.17 12.65 -16.39
N TRP A 242 -10.00 11.85 -17.06
CA TRP A 242 -9.76 11.36 -18.41
C TRP A 242 -10.47 12.22 -19.47
N GLY A 243 -9.96 13.43 -19.73
CA GLY A 243 -10.59 14.41 -20.64
C GLY A 243 -10.12 14.41 -22.11
N LEU A 244 -9.14 13.58 -22.49
CA LEU A 244 -8.55 13.56 -23.85
C LEU A 244 -8.60 12.16 -24.49
N GLU A 245 -9.74 11.47 -24.39
CA GLU A 245 -9.89 10.06 -24.80
C GLU A 245 -9.70 9.79 -26.31
N ASN A 246 -9.69 10.84 -27.15
CA ASN A 246 -9.56 10.72 -28.60
C ASN A 246 -8.10 10.70 -29.11
N ASP A 247 -7.10 10.90 -28.24
CA ASP A 247 -5.67 10.80 -28.61
C ASP A 247 -5.13 9.39 -28.30
N PRO A 248 -4.67 8.61 -29.31
CA PRO A 248 -4.13 7.27 -29.09
C PRO A 248 -2.95 7.20 -28.11
N LYS A 249 -2.11 8.25 -28.05
CA LYS A 249 -1.03 8.33 -27.05
C LYS A 249 -1.59 8.54 -25.64
N TYR A 250 -2.66 9.32 -25.51
CA TYR A 250 -3.33 9.55 -24.23
C TYR A 250 -3.98 8.26 -23.72
N SER A 251 -4.68 7.51 -24.58
CA SER A 251 -5.32 6.25 -24.22
C SER A 251 -4.32 5.21 -23.71
N LYS A 252 -3.14 5.11 -24.34
CA LYS A 252 -2.07 4.22 -23.85
C LYS A 252 -1.54 4.65 -22.47
N ARG A 253 -1.40 5.96 -22.21
CA ARG A 253 -0.99 6.47 -20.88
C ARG A 253 -2.03 6.20 -19.81
N LYS A 254 -3.32 6.35 -20.15
CA LYS A 254 -4.44 6.00 -19.27
C LYS A 254 -4.37 4.53 -18.86
N GLU A 255 -4.18 3.61 -19.80
CA GLU A 255 -4.02 2.18 -19.52
C GLU A 255 -2.85 1.89 -18.59
N ILE A 256 -1.65 2.44 -18.88
CA ILE A 256 -0.47 2.28 -18.04
C ILE A 256 -0.73 2.79 -16.62
N LYS A 257 -1.34 3.97 -16.45
CA LYS A 257 -1.69 4.51 -15.13
C LYS A 257 -2.63 3.56 -14.39
N LYS A 258 -3.68 3.06 -15.05
CA LYS A 258 -4.65 2.12 -14.44
C LYS A 258 -3.99 0.82 -14.00
N GLU A 259 -3.06 0.29 -14.80
CA GLU A 259 -2.27 -0.88 -14.42
C GLU A 259 -1.43 -0.62 -13.17
N ILE A 260 -0.84 0.57 -13.04
CA ILE A 260 -0.06 0.97 -11.86
C ILE A 260 -0.97 1.05 -10.62
N TYR A 261 -2.13 1.72 -10.70
CA TYR A 261 -3.08 1.76 -9.59
C TYR A 261 -3.51 0.35 -9.15
N SER A 262 -3.81 -0.53 -10.11
CA SER A 262 -4.19 -1.93 -9.85
C SER A 262 -3.04 -2.75 -9.25
N LYS A 263 -1.83 -2.64 -9.80
CA LYS A 263 -0.62 -3.35 -9.32
C LYS A 263 -0.31 -3.00 -7.87
N TYR A 264 -0.46 -1.72 -7.53
CA TYR A 264 -0.13 -1.23 -6.19
C TYR A 264 -1.29 -1.27 -5.19
N ASP A 265 -2.51 -1.66 -5.62
CA ASP A 265 -3.72 -1.69 -4.79
C ASP A 265 -4.05 -0.29 -4.22
N LEU A 266 -3.98 0.71 -5.10
CA LEU A 266 -4.24 2.11 -4.77
C LEU A 266 -5.70 2.46 -5.10
N ASN A 267 -6.40 3.09 -4.16
CA ASN A 267 -7.78 3.54 -4.34
C ASN A 267 -7.86 4.63 -5.41
N LEU A 268 -8.66 4.42 -6.45
CA LEU A 268 -8.78 5.32 -7.60
C LEU A 268 -10.25 5.70 -7.87
N ILE A 269 -10.49 7.00 -8.06
CA ILE A 269 -11.69 7.58 -8.64
C ILE A 269 -11.33 8.03 -10.06
N GLU A 270 -12.08 7.54 -11.04
CA GLU A 270 -11.89 7.87 -12.45
C GLU A 270 -13.01 8.80 -12.92
N LEU A 271 -12.68 10.06 -13.21
CA LEU A 271 -13.60 11.04 -13.77
C LEU A 271 -13.40 11.14 -15.30
N SER A 272 -14.46 11.55 -15.99
CA SER A 272 -14.49 11.78 -17.44
C SER A 272 -15.42 12.96 -17.72
N ASP A 273 -15.47 13.46 -18.95
CA ASP A 273 -16.28 14.64 -19.28
C ASP A 273 -17.75 14.50 -18.85
N LYS A 274 -18.33 13.31 -18.99
CA LYS A 274 -19.72 13.02 -18.54
C LYS A 274 -19.91 13.22 -17.05
N HIS A 275 -18.90 12.92 -16.23
CA HIS A 275 -18.97 13.14 -14.80
C HIS A 275 -18.90 14.63 -14.46
N ILE A 276 -18.20 15.45 -15.26
CA ILE A 276 -18.07 16.90 -15.03
C ILE A 276 -19.39 17.62 -15.27
N GLU A 277 -20.21 17.17 -16.22
CA GLU A 277 -21.53 17.76 -16.52
C GLU A 277 -22.44 17.83 -15.28
N ASN A 278 -22.39 16.81 -14.41
CA ASN A 278 -23.15 16.73 -13.16
C ASN A 278 -22.26 16.26 -12.00
N LEU A 279 -21.14 16.95 -11.77
CA LEU A 279 -20.14 16.51 -10.81
C LEU A 279 -20.71 16.32 -9.40
N ASP A 280 -21.63 17.21 -8.98
CA ASP A 280 -22.25 17.17 -7.66
C ASP A 280 -23.12 15.93 -7.42
N ASP A 281 -23.62 15.28 -8.48
CA ASP A 281 -24.36 14.02 -8.34
C ASP A 281 -23.44 12.80 -8.36
N HIS A 282 -22.33 12.89 -9.09
CA HIS A 282 -21.42 11.77 -9.33
C HIS A 282 -20.34 11.65 -8.26
N LEU A 283 -19.64 12.74 -7.95
CA LEU A 283 -18.46 12.72 -7.08
C LEU A 283 -18.81 12.28 -5.65
N PRO A 284 -19.88 12.77 -4.98
CA PRO A 284 -20.25 12.27 -3.66
C PRO A 284 -20.51 10.76 -3.61
N ARG A 285 -21.17 10.20 -4.64
CA ARG A 285 -21.43 8.75 -4.73
C ARG A 285 -20.16 7.95 -4.93
N MET A 286 -19.18 8.50 -5.66
CA MET A 286 -17.87 7.86 -5.86
C MET A 286 -17.01 7.92 -4.59
N LEU A 287 -16.99 9.06 -3.91
CA LEU A 287 -16.31 9.26 -2.61
C LEU A 287 -16.85 8.32 -1.53
N LEU A 288 -18.17 8.09 -1.52
CA LEU A 288 -18.81 7.20 -0.54
C LEU A 288 -18.32 5.76 -0.62
N LYS A 289 -17.88 5.28 -1.80
CA LYS A 289 -17.27 3.95 -1.96
C LYS A 289 -15.97 3.79 -1.17
N PHE A 290 -15.33 4.90 -0.83
CA PHE A 290 -14.11 4.99 -0.02
C PHE A 290 -14.40 5.52 1.39
N GLU A 291 -15.66 5.46 1.83
CA GLU A 291 -16.12 5.87 3.16
C GLU A 291 -15.97 7.38 3.43
N ILE A 292 -15.74 8.18 2.39
CA ILE A 292 -15.69 9.64 2.48
C ILE A 292 -17.11 10.18 2.27
N LYS A 293 -17.65 10.84 3.29
CA LYS A 293 -18.97 11.48 3.24
C LYS A 293 -18.78 12.98 3.07
N VAL A 294 -19.57 13.55 2.17
CA VAL A 294 -19.63 14.99 1.89
C VAL A 294 -21.10 15.41 1.92
N GLU A 295 -21.34 16.65 2.33
CA GLU A 295 -22.68 17.26 2.40
C GLU A 295 -23.06 17.97 1.10
#